data_AF-A0A820KZL5-F1
#
_entry.id   AF-A0A820KZL5-F1
#
_cell.length_a   1.000
_cell.length_b   1.000
_cell.length_c   1.000
_cell.angle_alpha   90.00
_cell.angle_beta   90.00
_cell.angle_gamma   90.00
#
_symmetry.space_group_name_H-M   'P 1'
#
loop_
_entity.id
_entity.type
_entity.pdbx_description
1 polymer ?
#
loop_
_entity_poly.entity_id
_entity_poly.type
_entity_poly.pdbx_seq_one_letter_code
_entity_poly.pdbx_strand_id
1 'polypeptide(L)'
;SAFIACLETNDYGKTFACLCSTPSGPVATTSNNCELTVTTTTTSTSITPLTCSNGGYLVDGICHCPSGYGGISCEQKYDEKLCEKIICKNRGVCAIRNPNGPYESVCLCRYGISGDYCQLNGTLGFCMPNFCLNNSPCKENIIGSTRHAYCDCQPGFNGLKCQNQYFQCTSTGK
;
A
#
# COMPACT_ATOMS: atom_id res chain seq x y z
N SER A 1 3.72 27.46 -18.38
CA SER A 1 3.63 26.01 -18.52
C SER A 1 4.84 25.35 -17.87
N ALA A 2 4.71 24.79 -16.68
CA ALA A 2 5.77 23.99 -16.05
C ALA A 2 5.16 23.02 -15.02
N PHE A 3 4.78 21.82 -15.48
CA PHE A 3 4.51 20.66 -14.63
C PHE A 3 5.58 19.61 -14.98
N ILE A 4 6.32 19.08 -14.00
CA ILE A 4 7.27 17.99 -14.24
C ILE A 4 6.68 16.63 -13.81
N ALA A 5 6.00 16.55 -12.66
CA ALA A 5 5.24 15.35 -12.29
C ALA A 5 4.34 15.62 -11.07
N CYS A 6 3.16 14.97 -11.03
CA CYS A 6 2.39 14.77 -9.81
C CYS A 6 2.75 13.38 -9.27
N LEU A 7 3.28 13.31 -8.05
CA LEU A 7 3.58 12.04 -7.39
C LEU A 7 2.46 11.73 -6.39
N GLU A 8 1.90 10.54 -6.52
CA GLU A 8 1.06 9.95 -5.48
C GLU A 8 1.95 9.61 -4.28
N THR A 9 1.75 10.29 -3.16
CA THR A 9 2.37 9.87 -1.90
C THR A 9 1.57 8.67 -1.40
N ASN A 10 2.25 7.55 -1.11
CA ASN A 10 1.66 6.25 -0.76
C ASN A 10 0.91 6.24 0.58
N ASP A 11 -0.20 6.97 0.66
CA ASP A 11 -1.21 6.87 1.71
C ASP A 11 -2.60 6.87 1.05
N TYR A 12 -3.06 5.66 0.69
CA TYR A 12 -4.43 5.36 0.20
C TYR A 12 -5.07 6.37 -0.79
N GLY A 13 -4.28 7.02 -1.66
CA GLY A 13 -4.76 7.80 -2.81
C GLY A 13 -5.46 9.14 -2.49
N LYS A 14 -5.11 9.84 -1.40
CA LYS A 14 -5.78 11.12 -1.05
C LYS A 14 -4.91 12.38 -0.97
N THR A 15 -3.59 12.28 -1.12
CA THR A 15 -2.70 13.45 -1.18
C THR A 15 -1.80 13.38 -2.42
N PHE A 16 -1.79 14.45 -3.20
CA PHE A 16 -0.96 14.60 -4.39
C PHE A 16 0.12 15.64 -4.10
N ALA A 17 1.38 15.29 -4.31
CA ALA A 17 2.48 16.24 -4.26
C ALA A 17 2.90 16.60 -5.70
N CYS A 18 2.87 17.88 -6.03
CA CYS A 18 3.31 18.36 -7.35
C CYS A 18 4.78 18.78 -7.27
N LEU A 19 5.60 18.28 -8.20
CA LEU A 19 6.96 18.76 -8.42
C LEU A 19 6.92 19.89 -9.46
N CYS A 20 7.12 21.13 -9.00
CA CYS A 20 7.25 22.30 -9.87
C CYS A 20 8.75 22.55 -10.11
N SER A 21 9.15 22.82 -11.37
CA SER A 21 10.54 23.16 -11.72
C SER A 21 10.80 24.64 -11.48
N THR A 22 11.77 24.97 -10.64
CA THR A 22 12.21 26.35 -10.43
C THR A 22 13.67 26.53 -10.87
N PRO A 23 14.15 27.77 -11.12
CA PRO A 23 15.56 28.04 -11.42
C PRO A 23 16.53 27.52 -10.34
N SER A 24 16.02 27.29 -9.13
CA SER A 24 16.76 26.78 -7.96
C SER A 24 16.65 25.26 -7.79
N GLY A 25 15.97 24.54 -8.69
CA GLY A 25 15.72 23.11 -8.63
C GLY A 25 14.23 22.73 -8.42
N PRO A 26 13.92 21.42 -8.40
CA PRO A 26 12.56 20.93 -8.20
C PRO A 26 12.12 21.11 -6.74
N VAL A 27 10.91 21.65 -6.54
CA VAL A 27 10.31 21.83 -5.21
C VAL A 27 8.98 21.09 -5.16
N ALA A 28 8.74 20.33 -4.09
CA ALA A 28 7.48 19.64 -3.85
C ALA A 28 6.50 20.56 -3.11
N THR A 29 5.32 20.76 -3.67
CA THR A 29 4.23 21.51 -3.02
C THR A 29 3.00 20.63 -2.84
N THR A 30 2.25 20.85 -1.77
CA THR A 30 0.96 20.19 -1.49
C THR A 30 -0.23 20.87 -2.17
N SER A 31 0.02 21.84 -3.06
CA SER A 31 -0.99 22.58 -3.82
C SER A 31 -1.15 22.04 -5.24
N ASN A 32 -2.39 22.03 -5.74
CA ASN A 32 -2.80 21.43 -7.01
C ASN A 32 -2.57 22.37 -8.21
N ASN A 33 -2.20 23.63 -7.98
CA ASN A 33 -2.21 24.68 -9.03
C ASN A 33 -0.88 25.45 -9.20
N CYS A 34 0.22 25.04 -8.53
CA CYS A 34 1.49 25.79 -8.45
C CYS A 34 1.29 27.33 -8.24
N GLU A 35 0.23 27.77 -7.55
CA GLU A 35 0.12 29.16 -7.09
C GLU A 35 0.98 29.30 -5.83
N LEU A 36 2.08 30.02 -5.94
CA LEU A 36 2.90 30.43 -4.81
C LEU A 36 2.14 31.51 -4.01
N THR A 37 1.31 31.13 -3.04
CA THR A 37 0.98 32.03 -1.94
C THR A 37 2.18 32.06 -1.00
N VAL A 38 3.15 32.94 -1.32
CA VAL A 38 4.21 33.30 -0.38
C VAL A 38 3.56 34.09 0.74
N THR A 39 3.13 33.40 1.80
CA THR A 39 2.79 34.05 3.06
C THR A 39 4.10 34.56 3.67
N THR A 40 4.45 35.80 3.33
CA THR A 40 5.58 36.52 3.95
C THR A 40 5.23 36.84 5.39
N THR A 41 5.41 35.87 6.28
CA THR A 41 5.47 36.15 7.72
C THR A 41 6.57 35.33 8.35
N THR A 42 7.65 36.05 8.66
CA THR A 42 8.66 35.79 9.68
C THR A 42 9.61 34.58 9.49
N THR A 43 10.88 34.96 9.27
CA THR A 43 12.09 34.43 9.94
C THR A 43 12.56 32.99 9.64
N SER A 44 13.71 32.91 8.97
CA SER A 44 14.64 31.76 8.89
C SER A 44 14.03 30.40 8.52
N THR A 45 13.71 30.18 7.26
CA THR A 45 13.70 28.81 6.73
C THR A 45 15.13 28.42 6.37
N SER A 46 15.85 27.91 7.37
CA SER A 46 17.00 27.03 7.13
C SER A 46 16.47 25.83 6.34
N ILE A 47 16.53 25.89 5.01
CA ILE A 47 16.31 24.71 4.15
C ILE A 47 17.53 23.83 4.37
N THR A 48 17.54 23.06 5.47
CA THR A 48 18.56 22.04 5.68
C THR A 48 18.36 21.00 4.59
N PRO A 49 19.35 20.78 3.71
CA PRO A 49 19.23 19.72 2.71
C PRO A 49 18.94 18.40 3.43
N LEU A 50 17.94 17.65 2.94
CA LEU A 50 17.58 16.35 3.50
C LEU A 50 18.84 15.48 3.51
N THR A 51 19.33 15.18 4.70
CA THR A 51 20.55 14.39 4.89
C THR A 51 20.14 13.02 5.40
N CYS A 52 20.53 11.98 4.67
CA CYS A 52 20.25 10.61 5.08
C CYS A 52 21.25 10.17 6.16
N SER A 53 20.73 9.71 7.28
CA SER A 53 21.50 9.23 8.43
C SER A 53 21.86 7.74 8.27
N ASN A 54 22.71 7.23 9.16
CA ASN A 54 23.00 5.80 9.33
C ASN A 54 23.44 5.07 8.04
N GLY A 55 24.15 5.76 7.15
CA GLY A 55 24.63 5.18 5.88
C GLY A 55 23.56 5.08 4.78
N GLY A 56 22.40 5.72 4.96
CA GLY A 56 21.45 5.93 3.87
C GLY A 56 22.01 6.87 2.80
N TYR A 57 21.44 6.78 1.60
CA TYR A 57 21.84 7.63 0.47
C TYR A 57 20.62 8.29 -0.19
N LEU A 58 20.82 9.49 -0.70
CA LEU A 58 19.77 10.30 -1.29
C LEU A 58 19.66 10.01 -2.80
N VAL A 59 18.45 9.68 -3.27
CA VAL A 59 18.12 9.57 -4.70
C VAL A 59 16.84 10.33 -4.94
N ASP A 60 16.88 11.30 -5.85
CA ASP A 60 15.71 12.12 -6.23
C ASP A 60 14.94 12.72 -5.05
N GLY A 61 15.66 13.13 -3.99
CA GLY A 61 15.08 13.73 -2.79
C GLY A 61 14.47 12.74 -1.79
N ILE A 62 14.67 11.43 -1.98
CA ILE A 62 14.21 10.36 -1.10
C ILE A 62 15.42 9.63 -0.52
N CYS A 63 15.43 9.40 0.79
CA CYS A 63 16.45 8.59 1.43
C CYS A 63 16.18 7.10 1.24
N HIS A 64 17.15 6.40 0.66
CA HIS A 64 17.18 4.95 0.65
C HIS A 64 17.95 4.45 1.87
N CYS A 65 17.23 3.81 2.78
CA CYS A 65 17.77 3.36 4.06
C CYS A 65 18.34 1.95 3.97
N PRO A 66 19.46 1.67 4.65
CA PRO A 66 19.96 0.32 4.80
C PRO A 66 19.04 -0.53 5.69
N SER A 67 19.22 -1.85 5.64
CA SER A 67 18.49 -2.80 6.50
C SER A 67 18.59 -2.43 7.97
N GLY A 68 17.46 -2.49 8.68
CA GLY A 68 17.35 -2.11 10.09
C GLY A 68 17.16 -0.62 10.34
N TYR A 69 17.09 0.21 9.29
CA TYR A 69 16.85 1.65 9.41
C TYR A 69 15.70 2.13 8.51
N GLY A 70 14.97 3.14 8.98
CA GLY A 70 13.94 3.83 8.22
C GLY A 70 13.61 5.20 8.80
N GLY A 71 12.50 5.77 8.36
CA GLY A 71 12.16 7.17 8.58
C GLY A 71 12.51 8.00 7.35
N ILE A 72 12.08 9.26 7.33
CA ILE A 72 12.26 10.14 6.15
C ILE A 72 13.74 10.37 5.87
N SER A 73 14.58 10.32 6.91
CA SER A 73 16.03 10.52 6.84
C SER A 73 16.83 9.31 7.34
N CYS A 74 16.25 8.11 7.40
CA CYS A 74 16.89 6.90 7.96
C CYS A 74 17.32 7.05 9.43
N GLU A 75 16.68 7.95 10.17
CA GLU A 75 17.02 8.30 11.55
C GLU A 75 16.55 7.25 12.56
N GLN A 76 15.60 6.41 12.17
CA GLN A 76 14.95 5.45 13.05
C GLN A 76 15.53 4.07 12.85
N LYS A 77 15.92 3.43 13.96
CA LYS A 77 16.37 2.03 13.97
C LYS A 77 15.19 1.12 14.29
N TYR A 78 15.10 -0.01 13.61
CA TYR A 78 14.12 -1.05 13.90
C TYR A 78 14.76 -2.44 13.98
N ASP A 79 14.04 -3.37 14.58
CA ASP A 79 14.46 -4.77 14.64
C ASP A 79 14.16 -5.46 13.29
N GLU A 80 15.21 -5.82 12.56
CA GLU A 80 15.12 -6.54 11.28
C GLU A 80 14.49 -7.93 11.43
N LYS A 81 14.43 -8.46 12.66
CA LYS A 81 13.90 -9.80 12.95
C LYS A 81 12.41 -9.85 13.21
N LEU A 82 11.70 -8.73 13.08
CA LEU A 82 10.25 -8.67 13.26
C LEU A 82 9.50 -9.69 12.40
N CYS A 83 10.03 -10.03 11.21
CA CYS A 83 9.43 -11.05 10.34
C CYS A 83 9.85 -12.50 10.63
N GLU A 84 10.85 -12.78 11.47
CA GLU A 84 11.33 -14.17 11.72
C GLU A 84 10.24 -15.07 12.33
N LYS A 85 9.33 -14.48 13.12
CA LYS A 85 8.27 -15.22 13.83
C LYS A 85 6.90 -15.13 13.16
N ILE A 86 6.81 -14.43 12.03
CA ILE A 86 5.54 -14.14 11.36
C ILE A 86 5.39 -15.03 10.13
N ILE A 87 4.32 -15.82 10.12
CA ILE A 87 4.00 -16.72 9.01
C ILE A 87 2.77 -16.21 8.28
N CYS A 88 2.98 -15.58 7.13
CA CYS A 88 1.90 -15.18 6.25
C CYS A 88 1.37 -16.38 5.46
N LYS A 89 0.08 -16.67 5.58
CA LYS A 89 -0.62 -17.75 4.87
C LYS A 89 -0.88 -17.38 3.42
N ASN A 90 -1.34 -18.35 2.62
CA ASN A 90 -1.75 -18.18 1.22
C ASN A 90 -0.72 -17.42 0.35
N ARG A 91 0.58 -17.67 0.59
CA ARG A 91 1.71 -17.05 -0.10
C ARG A 91 1.76 -15.52 0.04
N GLY A 92 1.32 -14.99 1.18
CA GLY A 92 1.60 -13.62 1.60
C GLY A 92 3.07 -13.40 1.92
N VAL A 93 3.51 -12.15 1.94
CA VAL A 93 4.91 -11.75 2.20
C VAL A 93 4.97 -10.92 3.48
N CYS A 94 5.81 -11.28 4.44
CA CYS A 94 6.01 -10.43 5.62
C CYS A 94 6.83 -9.20 5.24
N ALA A 95 6.39 -8.03 5.70
CA ALA A 95 7.09 -6.77 5.55
C ALA A 95 7.12 -6.03 6.88
N ILE A 96 8.14 -5.22 7.11
CA ILE A 96 8.22 -4.32 8.26
C ILE A 96 7.77 -2.94 7.79
N ARG A 97 6.86 -2.31 8.52
CA ARG A 97 6.35 -0.97 8.19
C ARG A 97 6.25 -0.10 9.43
N ASN A 98 6.22 1.21 9.19
CA ASN A 98 5.96 2.22 10.20
C ASN A 98 4.95 3.22 9.63
N PRO A 99 3.64 2.94 9.76
CA PRO A 99 2.63 3.80 9.15
C PRO A 99 2.43 5.13 9.88
N ASN A 100 2.71 5.25 11.20
CA ASN A 100 2.66 6.49 12.00
C ASN A 100 3.10 6.25 13.46
N GLY A 101 4.00 5.29 13.73
CA GLY A 101 4.25 4.78 15.09
C GLY A 101 5.55 3.98 15.22
N PRO A 102 5.59 2.92 16.05
CA PRO A 102 6.73 2.00 16.06
C PRO A 102 6.72 1.11 14.81
N TYR A 103 7.90 0.59 14.45
CA TYR A 103 8.00 -0.41 13.40
C TYR A 103 7.34 -1.72 13.81
N GLU A 104 6.53 -2.26 12.92
CA GLU A 104 5.81 -3.51 13.12
C GLU A 104 5.89 -4.40 11.89
N SER A 105 5.81 -5.71 12.11
CA SER A 105 5.65 -6.69 11.05
C SER A 105 4.20 -6.77 10.58
N VAL A 106 3.99 -6.76 9.27
CA VAL A 106 2.69 -6.91 8.64
C VAL A 106 2.77 -7.91 7.48
N CYS A 107 1.74 -8.70 7.27
CA CYS A 107 1.63 -9.55 6.10
C CYS A 107 1.02 -8.80 4.92
N LEU A 108 1.75 -8.74 3.81
CA LEU A 108 1.27 -8.28 2.53
C LEU A 108 0.56 -9.43 1.82
N CYS A 109 -0.76 -9.33 1.78
CA CYS A 109 -1.60 -10.37 1.17
C CYS A 109 -1.67 -10.22 -0.35
N ARG A 110 -1.74 -11.37 -1.03
CA ARG A 110 -2.05 -11.41 -2.46
C ARG A 110 -3.49 -10.94 -2.68
N TYR A 111 -3.76 -10.47 -3.89
CA TYR A 111 -5.09 -10.07 -4.30
C TYR A 111 -6.13 -11.16 -4.00
N GLY A 112 -7.21 -10.78 -3.31
CA GLY A 112 -8.28 -11.71 -2.93
C GLY A 112 -8.02 -12.55 -1.69
N ILE A 113 -6.94 -12.27 -0.97
CA ILE A 113 -6.65 -12.82 0.35
C ILE A 113 -6.59 -11.66 1.35
N SER A 114 -7.06 -11.90 2.57
CA SER A 114 -7.14 -10.88 3.62
C SER A 114 -6.91 -11.46 5.02
N GLY A 115 -7.00 -10.59 6.03
CA GLY A 115 -6.66 -10.88 7.41
C GLY A 115 -5.19 -10.59 7.73
N ASP A 116 -4.90 -10.41 9.02
CA ASP A 116 -3.58 -9.97 9.51
C ASP A 116 -2.43 -10.89 9.10
N TYR A 117 -2.71 -12.17 8.86
CA TYR A 117 -1.77 -13.19 8.41
C TYR A 117 -2.14 -13.77 7.04
N CYS A 118 -2.98 -13.08 6.26
CA CYS A 118 -3.46 -13.54 4.95
C CYS A 118 -4.14 -14.91 4.99
N GLN A 119 -4.80 -15.23 6.09
CA GLN A 119 -5.45 -16.53 6.32
C GLN A 119 -6.86 -16.62 5.71
N LEU A 120 -7.43 -15.50 5.29
CA LEU A 120 -8.81 -15.42 4.82
C LEU A 120 -8.86 -15.37 3.29
N ASN A 121 -9.71 -16.20 2.71
CA ASN A 121 -10.04 -16.12 1.29
C ASN A 121 -11.15 -15.06 1.14
N GLY A 122 -10.82 -13.94 0.51
CA GLY A 122 -11.70 -12.77 0.40
C GLY A 122 -10.92 -11.46 0.45
N THR A 123 -11.59 -10.35 0.14
CA THR A 123 -11.02 -9.00 0.26
C THR A 123 -11.53 -8.33 1.53
N LEU A 124 -10.73 -7.41 2.09
CA LEU A 124 -11.23 -6.47 3.08
C LEU A 124 -12.39 -5.65 2.50
N GLY A 125 -13.46 -5.49 3.29
CA GLY A 125 -14.63 -4.71 2.93
C GLY A 125 -15.94 -5.49 2.97
N PHE A 126 -16.94 -4.91 2.30
CA PHE A 126 -18.31 -5.39 2.23
C PHE A 126 -18.66 -5.82 0.80
N CYS A 127 -19.76 -6.56 0.66
CA CYS A 127 -20.26 -6.95 -0.64
C CYS A 127 -20.73 -5.73 -1.42
N MET A 128 -20.14 -5.52 -2.59
CA MET A 128 -20.56 -4.50 -3.55
C MET A 128 -21.36 -5.12 -4.71
N PRO A 129 -22.23 -4.35 -5.38
CA PRO A 129 -22.87 -4.80 -6.60
C PRO A 129 -21.84 -5.28 -7.63
N ASN A 130 -22.10 -6.44 -8.25
CA ASN A 130 -21.19 -7.08 -9.22
C ASN A 130 -19.78 -7.39 -8.67
N PHE A 131 -19.61 -7.50 -7.35
CA PHE A 131 -18.35 -7.96 -6.78
C PHE A 131 -18.01 -9.37 -7.25
N CYS A 132 -19.01 -10.26 -7.22
CA CYS A 132 -18.93 -11.60 -7.79
C CYS A 132 -19.53 -11.62 -9.20
N LEU A 133 -18.85 -12.31 -10.11
CA LEU A 133 -19.27 -12.50 -11.49
C LEU A 133 -20.05 -13.82 -11.63
N ASN A 134 -20.57 -14.07 -12.84
CA ASN A 134 -21.30 -15.29 -13.20
C ASN A 134 -22.46 -15.60 -12.22
N ASN A 135 -23.18 -14.54 -11.82
CA ASN A 135 -24.31 -14.57 -10.89
C ASN A 135 -24.02 -15.33 -9.58
N SER A 136 -22.75 -15.34 -9.15
CA SER A 136 -22.36 -15.99 -7.90
C SER A 136 -22.70 -15.08 -6.71
N PRO A 137 -23.23 -15.62 -5.60
CA PRO A 137 -23.52 -14.85 -4.41
C PRO A 137 -22.25 -14.30 -3.74
N CYS A 138 -22.29 -13.01 -3.37
CA CYS A 138 -21.31 -12.42 -2.48
C CYS A 138 -21.73 -12.65 -1.03
N LYS A 139 -20.78 -13.06 -0.19
CA LYS A 139 -20.95 -13.27 1.24
C LYS A 139 -19.95 -12.44 2.02
N GLU A 140 -20.35 -12.08 3.23
CA GLU A 140 -19.51 -11.35 4.16
C GLU A 140 -19.13 -12.24 5.34
N ASN A 141 -17.94 -12.04 5.88
CA ASN A 141 -17.52 -12.58 7.17
C ASN A 141 -16.96 -11.46 8.05
N ILE A 142 -17.31 -11.46 9.33
CA ILE A 142 -16.81 -10.50 10.31
C ILE A 142 -15.81 -11.24 11.19
N ILE A 143 -14.56 -10.77 11.20
CA ILE A 143 -13.50 -11.36 12.02
C ILE A 143 -12.89 -10.23 12.85
N GLY A 144 -13.07 -10.31 14.16
CA GLY A 144 -12.83 -9.18 15.07
C GLY A 144 -13.73 -8.00 14.71
N SER A 145 -13.13 -6.84 14.46
CA SER A 145 -13.84 -5.62 14.04
C SER A 145 -13.85 -5.40 12.52
N THR A 146 -13.34 -6.36 11.73
CA THR A 146 -13.07 -6.17 10.31
C THR A 146 -13.99 -7.03 9.44
N ARG A 147 -14.61 -6.41 8.42
CA ARG A 147 -15.43 -7.10 7.42
C ARG A 147 -14.59 -7.60 6.25
N HIS A 148 -14.95 -8.78 5.77
CA HIS A 148 -14.34 -9.42 4.61
C HIS A 148 -15.42 -9.89 3.65
N ALA A 149 -15.30 -9.55 2.38
CA ALA A 149 -16.19 -10.00 1.32
C ALA A 149 -15.53 -11.13 0.52
N TYR A 150 -16.29 -12.19 0.26
CA TYR A 150 -15.87 -13.32 -0.56
C TYR A 150 -17.01 -13.84 -1.43
N CYS A 151 -16.68 -14.51 -2.52
CA CYS A 151 -17.67 -15.07 -3.44
C CYS A 151 -17.87 -16.57 -3.20
N ASP A 152 -19.12 -16.99 -3.12
CA ASP A 152 -19.50 -18.39 -3.12
C ASP A 152 -19.82 -18.81 -4.55
N CYS A 153 -18.82 -19.36 -5.24
CA CYS A 153 -18.88 -19.58 -6.67
C CYS A 153 -19.82 -20.72 -7.05
N GLN A 154 -20.65 -20.46 -8.06
CA GLN A 154 -21.48 -21.50 -8.67
C GLN A 154 -20.62 -22.65 -9.23
N PRO A 155 -21.16 -23.88 -9.30
CA PRO A 155 -20.44 -25.01 -9.89
C PRO A 155 -19.93 -24.69 -11.30
N GLY A 156 -18.67 -25.01 -11.57
CA GLY A 156 -18.03 -24.70 -12.84
C GLY A 156 -17.41 -23.29 -12.91
N PHE A 157 -17.45 -22.51 -11.82
CA PHE A 157 -16.75 -21.23 -11.72
C PHE A 157 -15.83 -21.15 -10.50
N ASN A 158 -14.65 -20.55 -10.68
CA ASN A 158 -13.67 -20.33 -9.60
C ASN A 158 -12.97 -18.97 -9.76
N GLY A 159 -12.03 -18.70 -8.84
CA GLY A 159 -11.36 -17.41 -8.72
C GLY A 159 -12.06 -16.51 -7.72
N LEU A 160 -11.39 -15.44 -7.30
CA LEU A 160 -11.86 -14.54 -6.25
C LEU A 160 -13.27 -14.00 -6.49
N LYS A 161 -13.55 -13.62 -7.74
CA LYS A 161 -14.82 -13.08 -8.19
C LYS A 161 -15.61 -14.10 -9.00
N CYS A 162 -15.28 -15.38 -8.92
CA CYS A 162 -15.86 -16.44 -9.74
C CYS A 162 -15.72 -16.19 -11.25
N GLN A 163 -14.66 -15.50 -11.67
CA GLN A 163 -14.48 -15.04 -13.04
C GLN A 163 -14.00 -16.14 -14.00
N ASN A 164 -13.40 -17.20 -13.46
CA ASN A 164 -12.84 -18.27 -14.28
C ASN A 164 -13.85 -19.39 -14.41
N GLN A 165 -14.18 -19.78 -15.64
CA GLN A 165 -14.94 -20.99 -15.88
C GLN A 165 -13.99 -22.20 -15.88
N TYR A 166 -14.40 -23.29 -15.22
CA TYR A 166 -13.72 -24.58 -15.27
C TYR A 166 -14.73 -25.68 -15.55
N PHE A 167 -14.27 -26.74 -16.20
CA PHE A 167 -15.09 -27.91 -16.43
C PHE A 167 -15.00 -28.79 -15.18
N GLN A 168 -16.15 -29.03 -14.55
CA GLN A 168 -16.25 -30.09 -13.56
C GLN A 168 -15.89 -31.39 -14.26
N CYS A 169 -14.93 -32.14 -13.72
CA CYS A 169 -14.71 -33.50 -14.19
C CYS A 169 -15.97 -34.30 -13.85
N THR A 170 -16.80 -34.61 -14.85
CA THR A 170 -17.89 -35.55 -14.69
C THR A 170 -17.29 -36.94 -14.50
N SER A 171 -17.83 -37.73 -13.56
CA SER A 171 -17.43 -39.13 -13.37
C SER A 171 -17.62 -39.99 -14.63
N THR A 172 -18.35 -39.48 -15.61
CA THR A 172 -18.34 -39.92 -17.00
C THR A 172 -17.38 -39.04 -17.79
N GLY A 173 -16.10 -39.41 -17.82
CA GLY A 173 -15.14 -38.84 -18.75
C GLY A 173 -15.57 -39.10 -20.19
N LYS A 174 -15.48 -38.07 -21.04
CA LYS A 174 -15.46 -38.23 -22.49
C LYS A 174 -14.54 -37.20 -23.09
#